data_AF-A0A075GUI9-F1
#
_entry.id   AF-A0A075GUI9-F1
#
_cell.length_a   1.000
_cell.length_b   1.000
_cell.length_c   1.000
_cell.angle_alpha   90.00
_cell.angle_beta   90.00
_cell.angle_gamma   90.00
#
_symmetry.space_group_name_H-M   'P 1'
#
loop_
_entity.id
_entity.type
_entity.pdbx_description
1 polymer ?
#
loop_
_entity_poly.entity_id
_entity_poly.type
_entity_poly.pdbx_seq_one_letter_code
_entity_poly.pdbx_strand_id
1 'polypeptide(L)' 'MQRCSSCGEYGLATRCKECGEAMVAVSPMKYSPEDAQGARRRKRLDVGSEEWLASLPTPRDDGGEEE' A
#
# COMPACT_ATOMS: atom_id res chain seq x y z
N MET A 1 5.89 -17.01 1.01
CA MET A 1 5.25 -16.40 2.19
C MET A 1 3.93 -15.76 1.77
N GLN A 2 2.86 -15.96 2.53
CA GLN A 2 1.54 -15.33 2.36
C GLN A 2 1.16 -14.58 3.65
N ARG A 3 0.30 -13.56 3.55
CA ARG A 3 -0.29 -12.82 4.67
C ARG A 3 -1.81 -12.79 4.51
N CYS A 4 -2.54 -12.98 5.60
CA CYS A 4 -4.00 -12.89 5.57
C CYS A 4 -4.45 -11.45 5.30
N SER A 5 -5.40 -11.26 4.37
CA SER A 5 -5.97 -9.96 4.02
C SER A 5 -6.81 -9.32 5.13
N SER A 6 -7.34 -10.12 6.07
CA SER A 6 -8.20 -9.62 7.15
C SER A 6 -7.47 -9.43 8.49
N CYS A 7 -6.81 -10.48 9.01
CA CYS A 7 -6.18 -10.43 10.34
C CYS A 7 -4.66 -10.18 10.30
N GLY A 8 -4.03 -10.28 9.12
CA GLY A 8 -2.61 -10.03 8.96
C GLY A 8 -1.68 -11.18 9.36
N GLU A 9 -2.20 -12.35 9.72
CA GLU A 9 -1.40 -13.55 10.06
C GLU A 9 -0.59 -14.07 8.87
N TYR A 10 0.60 -14.61 9.14
CA TYR A 10 1.51 -15.11 8.12
C TYR A 10 1.39 -16.62 7.93
N GLY A 11 1.63 -17.10 6.72
CA GLY A 11 1.55 -18.53 6.44
C GLY A 11 1.96 -18.91 5.03
N LEU A 12 1.79 -20.19 4.73
CA LEU A 12 2.06 -20.76 3.40
C LEU A 12 0.80 -21.34 2.74
N ALA A 13 -0.32 -21.40 3.47
CA ALA A 13 -1.59 -21.88 2.95
C ALA A 13 -2.29 -20.80 2.11
N THR A 14 -3.28 -21.21 1.32
CA THR A 14 -4.14 -20.29 0.54
C THR A 14 -5.26 -19.68 1.39
N ARG A 15 -5.56 -20.26 2.54
CA ARG A 15 -6.56 -19.79 3.52
C ARG A 15 -5.93 -19.64 4.90
N CYS A 16 -6.33 -18.60 5.62
CA CYS A 16 -5.89 -18.32 6.97
C CYS A 16 -6.43 -19.37 7.94
N LYS A 17 -5.59 -19.85 8.86
CA LYS A 17 -5.99 -20.82 9.90
C LYS A 17 -6.83 -20.18 11.01
N GLU A 18 -6.63 -18.89 11.28
CA GLU A 18 -7.32 -18.17 12.35
C GLU A 18 -8.71 -17.68 11.94
N CYS A 19 -8.87 -17.14 10.73
CA CYS A 19 -10.13 -16.54 10.28
C CYS A 19 -10.73 -17.13 8.99
N GLY A 20 -10.03 -18.05 8.31
CA GLY A 20 -10.53 -18.71 7.09
C GLY A 20 -10.46 -17.89 5.80
N GLU A 21 -10.12 -16.59 5.89
CA GLU A 21 -10.03 -15.67 4.74
C GLU A 21 -8.83 -15.99 3.83
N ALA A 22 -8.87 -15.52 2.58
CA ALA A 22 -7.81 -15.71 1.62
C ALA A 22 -6.47 -15.12 2.11
N MET A 23 -5.38 -15.86 1.86
CA MET A 23 -4.03 -15.36 2.06
C MET A 23 -3.47 -14.82 0.75
N VAL A 24 -2.78 -13.68 0.81
CA VAL A 24 -2.19 -12.98 -0.34
C VAL A 24 -0.67 -12.94 -0.25
N ALA A 25 0.00 -12.85 -1.40
CA ALA A 25 1.46 -12.81 -1.44
C ALA A 25 1.97 -11.57 -0.70
N VAL A 26 2.93 -11.77 0.20
CA VAL A 26 3.53 -10.67 0.99
C VAL A 26 4.44 -9.79 0.14
N SER A 27 5.09 -10.40 -0.85
CA SER A 27 6.00 -9.67 -1.73
C SER A 27 5.23 -8.59 -2.47
N PRO A 28 5.69 -7.33 -2.46
CA PRO A 28 5.08 -6.29 -3.25
C PRO A 28 5.17 -6.62 -4.74
N MET A 29 4.27 -6.03 -5.53
CA MET A 29 4.34 -6.09 -6.98
C MET A 29 5.65 -5.45 -7.46
N LYS A 30 6.27 -6.06 -8.47
CA LYS A 30 7.49 -5.50 -9.07
C LYS A 30 7.21 -4.14 -9.68
N TYR A 31 8.11 -3.19 -9.43
CA TYR A 31 8.11 -1.87 -10.06
C TYR A 31 8.79 -1.94 -11.43
N SER A 32 8.26 -1.18 -12.41
CA SER A 32 8.90 -0.90 -13.70
C SER A 32 9.03 0.62 -13.83
N PRO A 33 10.21 1.15 -14.21
CA PRO A 33 10.40 2.59 -14.43
C PRO A 33 9.41 3.20 -15.41
N GLU A 34 9.01 2.45 -16.42
CA GLU A 34 8.08 2.88 -17.47
C GLU A 34 6.64 2.93 -16.98
N ASP A 35 6.27 2.06 -16.03
CA ASP A 35 4.93 1.95 -15.42
C ASP A 35 3.78 2.24 -16.40
N ALA A 36 3.67 1.43 -17.46
CA ALA A 36 2.72 1.67 -18.55
C ALA A 36 1.25 1.76 -18.09
N GLN A 37 0.90 1.17 -16.93
CA GLN A 37 -0.44 1.22 -16.33
C GLN A 37 -0.56 2.27 -15.22
N GLY A 38 0.46 3.11 -15.02
CA GLY A 38 0.53 4.12 -13.95
C GLY A 38 -0.60 5.12 -13.99
N ALA A 39 -0.92 5.65 -15.17
CA ALA A 39 -2.03 6.60 -15.35
C ALA A 39 -3.38 5.99 -14.92
N ARG A 40 -3.63 4.73 -15.32
CA ARG A 40 -4.84 3.98 -14.93
C ARG A 40 -4.87 3.70 -13.43
N ARG A 41 -3.73 3.32 -12.84
CA ARG A 41 -3.62 3.08 -11.39
C ARG A 41 -3.89 4.36 -10.58
N ARG A 42 -3.31 5.50 -10.98
CA ARG A 42 -3.54 6.79 -10.32
C ARG A 42 -4.99 7.24 -10.41
N LYS A 43 -5.62 7.08 -11.58
CA LYS A 43 -7.07 7.37 -11.75
C LYS A 43 -7.94 6.49 -10.86
N ARG A 44 -7.64 5.19 -10.74
CA ARG A 44 -8.40 4.27 -9.89
C ARG A 44 -8.31 4.62 -8.40
N LEU A 45 -7.16 5.13 -7.97
CA LEU A 45 -6.89 5.53 -6.58
C LEU A 45 -7.26 7.00 -6.31
N ASP A 46 -7.81 7.70 -7.30
CA ASP A 46 -8.13 9.13 -7.25
C ASP A 46 -6.99 10.00 -6.71
N VAL A 47 -5.77 9.70 -7.16
CA VAL A 47 -4.56 10.41 -6.75
C VAL A 47 -4.66 11.88 -7.17
N GLY A 48 -4.57 12.78 -6.20
CA GLY A 48 -4.65 14.23 -6.40
C GLY A 48 -5.96 14.85 -5.94
N SER A 49 -6.92 14.08 -5.43
CA SER A 49 -8.06 14.63 -4.71
C SER A 49 -7.63 15.32 -3.41
N GLU A 50 -8.48 16.21 -2.88
CA GLU A 50 -8.19 16.91 -1.62
C GLU A 50 -8.02 15.93 -0.45
N GLU A 51 -8.82 14.86 -0.42
CA GLU A 51 -8.72 13.77 0.56
C GLU A 51 -7.38 13.04 0.45
N TRP A 52 -6.94 12.75 -0.78
CA TRP A 52 -5.65 12.11 -1.01
C TRP A 52 -4.49 13.00 -0.55
N LEU A 53 -4.53 14.29 -0.89
CA LEU A 53 -3.51 15.26 -0.50
C LEU A 53 -3.44 15.42 1.03
N ALA A 54 -4.59 15.46 1.72
CA ALA A 54 -4.66 15.54 3.18
C ALA A 54 -4.15 14.27 3.87
N SER A 55 -4.18 13.12 3.20
CA SER A 55 -3.66 11.85 3.74
C SER A 55 -2.14 11.71 3.66
N LEU A 56 -1.46 12.60 2.93
CA LEU A 56 -0.02 12.50 2.73
C LEU A 56 0.73 12.75 4.06
N PRO A 57 1.78 11.98 4.35
CA PRO A 57 2.66 12.29 5.47
C PRO A 57 3.29 13.66 5.26
N THR A 58 3.20 14.52 6.27
CA THR A 58 4.01 15.75 6.29
C THR A 58 5.45 15.39 6.63
N PRO A 59 6.44 16.16 6.14
CA PRO A 59 7.77 16.12 6.71
C PRO A 59 7.69 16.24 8.24
N ARG A 60 8.60 15.57 8.95
CA ARG A 60 8.73 15.78 10.40
C ARG A 60 9.07 17.25 10.62
N ASP A 61 8.41 17.86 11.59
CA ASP A 61 8.73 19.21 12.04
C ASP A 61 10.01 19.13 12.89
N ASP A 62 11.18 19.09 12.25
CA ASP A 62 12.44 19.40 12.90
C ASP A 62 12.61 20.91 12.90
N GLY A 63 11.95 21.56 13.86
CA GLY A 63 11.96 23.01 14.06
C GLY A 63 13.32 23.63 13.75
N GLY A 64 13.38 24.35 12.63
CA GLY A 64 14.56 24.99 12.10
C GLY A 64 14.16 25.86 10.93
N GLU A 65 13.82 27.10 11.24
CA GLU A 65 13.82 28.19 10.26
C GLU A 65 15.20 28.21 9.58
N GLU A 66 15.27 27.89 8.28
CA GLU A 66 16.41 28.29 7.46
C GLU A 66 16.09 29.69 6.91
N GLU A 67 16.71 30.71 7.54
CA GLU A 67 16.93 32.04 6.96
C GLU A 67 17.93 31.98 5.79
#